data_AF-A0A4S2VP60-F1
#
_entry.id   AF-A0A4S2VP60-F1
#
_cell.length_a   1.000
_cell.length_b   1.000
_cell.length_c   1.000
_cell.angle_alpha   90.00
_cell.angle_beta   90.00
_cell.angle_gamma   90.00
#
_symmetry.space_group_name_H-M   'P 1'
#
loop_
_entity.id
_entity.type
_entity.pdbx_description
1 polymer ?
#
loop_
_entity_poly.entity_id
_entity_poly.type
_entity_poly.pdbx_seq_one_letter_code
_entity_poly.pdbx_strand_id
1 'polypeptide(L)'
;MALAPCGTREARLVLAAAAELARVPVADFAAAVVAGARGEPVPARWERALRRAVEALRSPRPGPEGGRGVGLLPSRARTEDALARFRAARERLAGAPGDGAARSAMDDAAYTLCVLMGRSTVHEAVLAAERHLAGPD
;
A
#
# COMPACT_ATOMS: atom_id res chain seq x y z
N MET A 1 17.45 -2.78 15.15
CA MET A 1 16.29 -2.89 14.24
C MET A 1 16.72 -3.70 13.03
N ALA A 2 16.27 -4.95 12.93
CA ALA A 2 16.57 -5.78 11.77
C ALA A 2 15.86 -5.18 10.55
N LEU A 3 16.64 -4.80 9.54
CA LEU A 3 16.14 -4.48 8.21
C LEU A 3 15.27 -5.66 7.75
N ALA A 4 14.05 -5.39 7.31
CA ALA A 4 13.19 -6.38 6.67
C ALA A 4 14.04 -7.20 5.66
N PRO A 5 13.77 -8.51 5.47
CA PRO A 5 14.49 -9.30 4.49
C PRO A 5 14.16 -8.81 3.08
N CYS A 6 14.83 -7.74 2.63
CA CYS A 6 14.76 -7.24 1.27
C CYS A 6 15.73 -8.04 0.43
N GLY A 7 15.26 -8.58 -0.70
CA GLY A 7 16.14 -9.24 -1.65
C GLY A 7 17.16 -8.25 -2.24
N THR A 8 18.31 -8.73 -2.70
CA THR A 8 19.34 -7.90 -3.35
C THR A 8 18.79 -7.02 -4.48
N ARG A 9 17.76 -7.51 -5.18
CA ARG A 9 17.05 -6.77 -6.23
C ARG A 9 16.25 -5.59 -5.69
N GLU A 10 15.52 -5.77 -4.59
CA GLU A 10 14.73 -4.70 -3.96
C GLU A 10 15.64 -3.63 -3.37
N ALA A 11 16.73 -4.03 -2.71
CA ALA A 11 17.74 -3.10 -2.21
C ALA A 11 18.32 -2.24 -3.34
N ARG A 12 18.65 -2.82 -4.49
CA ARG A 12 19.11 -2.06 -5.67
C ARG A 12 18.08 -1.07 -6.18
N LEU A 13 16.81 -1.47 -6.24
CA LEU A 13 15.72 -0.59 -6.69
C LEU A 13 15.50 0.59 -5.74
N VAL A 14 15.55 0.36 -4.43
CA VAL A 14 15.43 1.41 -3.41
C VAL A 14 16.58 2.40 -3.51
N LEU A 15 17.82 1.92 -3.64
CA LEU A 15 18.99 2.78 -3.79
C LEU A 15 18.95 3.60 -5.07
N ALA A 16 18.55 3.00 -6.19
CA ALA A 16 18.38 3.73 -7.45
C ALA A 16 17.30 4.82 -7.33
N ALA A 17 16.13 4.51 -6.78
CA ALA A 17 15.06 5.48 -6.58
C ALA A 17 15.46 6.63 -5.63
N ALA A 18 16.20 6.31 -4.56
CA ALA A 18 16.69 7.32 -3.62
C ALA A 18 17.74 8.24 -4.25
N ALA A 19 18.64 7.69 -5.08
CA ALA A 19 19.64 8.44 -5.82
C ALA A 19 19.00 9.40 -6.84
N GLU A 20 17.98 8.94 -7.57
CA GLU A 20 17.17 9.78 -8.47
C GLU A 20 16.50 10.94 -7.71
N LEU A 21 15.84 10.66 -6.58
CA LEU A 21 15.23 11.70 -5.73
C LEU A 21 16.25 12.72 -5.20
N ALA A 22 17.48 12.26 -4.95
CA ALA A 22 18.58 13.11 -4.52
C ALA A 22 19.33 13.79 -5.68
N ARG A 23 19.01 13.46 -6.94
CA ARG A 23 19.69 13.90 -8.18
C ARG A 23 21.21 13.69 -8.14
N VAL A 24 21.63 12.51 -7.70
CA VAL A 24 23.04 12.11 -7.65
C VAL A 24 23.24 10.72 -8.25
N PRO A 25 24.46 10.36 -8.69
CA PRO A 25 24.75 9.01 -9.14
C PRO A 25 24.47 7.98 -8.04
N VAL A 26 23.91 6.82 -8.45
CA VAL A 26 23.55 5.75 -7.51
C VAL A 26 24.75 5.19 -6.75
N ALA A 27 25.94 5.19 -7.37
CA ALA A 27 27.18 4.74 -6.73
C ALA A 27 27.58 5.65 -5.57
N ASP A 28 27.54 6.97 -5.76
CA ASP A 28 27.88 7.97 -4.73
C ASP A 28 26.88 7.93 -3.59
N PHE A 29 25.59 7.76 -3.92
CA PHE A 29 24.55 7.61 -2.91
C PHE A 29 24.71 6.33 -2.10
N ALA A 30 24.99 5.19 -2.76
CA ALA A 30 25.20 3.92 -2.08
C ALA A 30 26.44 3.96 -1.17
N ALA A 31 27.53 4.58 -1.63
CA ALA A 31 28.74 4.78 -0.82
C ALA A 31 28.42 5.60 0.44
N ALA A 32 27.63 6.67 0.31
CA ALA A 32 27.24 7.50 1.43
C ALA A 32 26.31 6.79 2.42
N VAL A 33 25.40 5.93 1.94
CA VAL A 33 24.55 5.10 2.81
C VAL A 33 25.39 4.08 3.59
N VAL A 34 26.41 3.49 2.95
CA VAL A 34 27.35 2.57 3.63
C VAL A 34 28.21 3.30 4.65
N ALA A 35 28.70 4.50 4.32
CA ALA A 35 29.43 5.36 5.25
C ALA A 35 28.57 5.76 6.45
N GLY A 36 27.30 6.12 6.22
CA GLY A 36 26.33 6.40 7.27
C GLY A 36 26.05 5.23 8.20
N ALA A 37 26.00 4.00 7.66
CA ALA A 37 25.86 2.79 8.47
C ALA A 37 27.07 2.55 9.40
N ARG A 38 28.22 3.16 9.11
CA ARG A 38 29.45 3.14 9.93
C ARG A 38 29.55 4.36 10.87
N GLY A 39 28.52 5.22 10.91
CA GLY A 39 28.46 6.39 11.78
C GLY A 39 28.99 7.69 11.15
N GLU A 40 29.28 7.70 9.85
CA GLU A 40 29.67 8.93 9.15
C GLU A 40 28.45 9.83 8.87
N PRO A 41 28.59 11.16 8.93
CA PRO A 41 27.48 12.07 8.70
C PRO A 41 27.01 12.01 7.24
N VAL A 42 25.76 11.58 7.03
CA VAL A 42 25.10 11.61 5.72
C VAL A 42 24.36 12.93 5.57
N PRO A 43 24.43 13.61 4.41
CA PRO A 43 23.63 14.80 4.15
C PRO A 43 22.14 14.52 4.39
N ALA A 44 21.47 15.35 5.20
CA ALA A 44 20.06 15.14 5.57
C ALA A 44 19.10 15.04 4.36
N ARG A 45 19.46 15.65 3.23
CA ARG A 45 18.72 15.50 1.96
C ARG A 45 18.71 14.06 1.44
N TRP A 46 19.82 13.33 1.63
CA TRP A 46 19.99 11.95 1.17
C TRP A 46 19.29 10.97 2.11
N GLU A 47 19.33 11.21 3.42
CA GLU A 47 18.54 10.44 4.39
C GLU A 47 17.03 10.56 4.12
N ARG A 48 16.55 11.78 3.83
CA ARG A 48 15.15 12.02 3.45
C ARG A 48 14.78 11.30 2.14
N ALA A 49 15.67 11.31 1.15
CA ALA A 49 15.45 10.61 -0.11
C ALA A 49 15.37 9.08 0.08
N LEU A 50 16.26 8.51 0.89
CA LEU A 50 16.24 7.09 1.22
C LEU A 50 14.97 6.69 1.96
N ARG A 51 14.57 7.47 2.97
CA ARG A 51 13.33 7.23 3.72
C ARG A 51 12.10 7.24 2.80
N ARG A 52 11.98 8.23 1.92
CA ARG A 52 10.91 8.31 0.93
C ARG A 52 10.90 7.14 -0.05
N ALA A 53 12.06 6.68 -0.49
CA ALA A 53 12.17 5.53 -1.38
C ALA A 53 11.74 4.22 -0.70
N VAL A 54 12.09 4.03 0.58
CA VAL A 54 11.65 2.88 1.38
C VAL A 54 10.14 2.94 1.64
N GLU A 55 9.60 4.12 1.97
CA GLU A 55 8.15 4.32 2.14
C GLU A 55 7.40 4.00 0.84
N ALA A 56 7.89 4.47 -0.31
CA ALA A 56 7.29 4.19 -1.62
C ALA A 56 7.33 2.70 -2.03
N LEU A 57 8.26 1.91 -1.48
CA LEU A 57 8.26 0.45 -1.66
C LEU A 57 7.22 -0.24 -0.77
N ARG A 58 7.00 0.29 0.45
CA ARG A 58 6.05 -0.26 1.42
C ARG A 58 4.62 0.15 1.13
N SER A 59 4.42 1.30 0.49
CA SER A 59 3.13 1.74 -0.02
C SER A 59 2.78 0.95 -1.28
N PRO A 60 1.55 0.43 -1.42
CA PRO A 60 1.09 -0.09 -2.70
C PRO A 60 1.24 1.04 -3.73
N ARG A 61 2.05 0.83 -4.76
CA ARG A 61 2.15 1.81 -5.84
C ARG A 61 0.76 2.00 -6.42
N PRO A 62 0.21 3.23 -6.50
CA PRO A 62 -0.91 3.48 -7.39
C PRO A 62 -0.35 3.32 -8.81
N GLY A 63 -0.52 2.12 -9.38
CA GLY A 63 -0.12 1.85 -10.75
C GLY A 63 -0.92 2.78 -11.68
N PRO A 64 -0.26 3.42 -12.66
CA PRO A 64 -0.98 4.09 -13.73
C PRO A 64 -1.60 2.97 -14.58
N GLU A 65 -2.92 2.87 -14.50
CA GLU A 65 -3.78 2.09 -15.38
C GLU A 65 -3.66 0.55 -15.34
N GLY A 66 -4.80 -0.10 -15.09
CA GLY A 66 -5.32 -1.18 -15.96
C GLY A 66 -4.45 -2.41 -16.28
N GLY A 67 -3.35 -2.64 -15.57
CA GLY A 67 -2.48 -3.79 -15.81
C GLY A 67 -3.16 -5.08 -15.37
N ARG A 68 -3.76 -5.78 -16.34
CA ARG A 68 -4.06 -7.21 -16.30
C ARG A 68 -2.82 -7.96 -15.80
N GLY A 69 -2.70 -8.12 -14.48
CA GLY A 69 -2.06 -9.31 -13.96
C GLY A 69 -2.87 -10.48 -14.49
N VAL A 70 -2.21 -11.51 -15.03
CA VAL A 70 -2.76 -12.86 -15.00
C VAL A 70 -2.84 -13.22 -13.53
N GLY A 71 -3.88 -12.71 -12.87
CA GLY A 71 -4.09 -12.74 -11.45
C GLY A 71 -5.52 -13.13 -11.29
N LEU A 72 -5.75 -14.23 -10.57
CA LEU A 72 -7.07 -14.67 -10.14
C LEU A 72 -7.81 -13.42 -9.65
N LEU A 73 -8.80 -12.98 -10.41
CA LEU A 73 -9.65 -11.90 -9.97
C LEU A 73 -10.25 -12.33 -8.62
N PRO A 74 -10.34 -11.44 -7.63
CA PRO A 74 -10.99 -11.76 -6.37
C PRO A 74 -12.40 -12.31 -6.68
N SER A 75 -12.82 -13.33 -5.93
CA SER A 75 -14.14 -13.94 -6.14
C SER A 75 -15.22 -12.86 -6.10
N ARG A 76 -16.01 -12.76 -7.18
CA ARG A 76 -17.10 -11.79 -7.29
C ARG A 76 -18.08 -11.92 -6.12
N ALA A 77 -18.51 -13.14 -5.84
CA ALA A 77 -19.40 -13.44 -4.71
C ALA A 77 -18.82 -12.97 -3.35
N ARG A 78 -17.51 -13.17 -3.10
CA ARG A 78 -16.89 -12.65 -1.86
C ARG A 78 -16.83 -11.13 -1.83
N THR A 79 -16.64 -10.50 -2.99
CA THR A 79 -16.61 -9.03 -3.10
C THR A 79 -18.01 -8.45 -2.86
N GLU A 80 -19.06 -9.05 -3.42
CA GLU A 80 -20.46 -8.67 -3.17
C GLU A 80 -20.81 -8.76 -1.69
N ASP A 81 -20.49 -9.90 -1.08
CA ASP A 81 -20.77 -10.17 0.34
C ASP A 81 -20.04 -9.18 1.26
N ALA A 82 -18.75 -8.91 1.01
CA ALA A 82 -17.99 -7.92 1.76
C ALA A 82 -18.55 -6.50 1.60
N LEU A 83 -18.93 -6.10 0.38
CA LEU A 83 -19.49 -4.78 0.11
C LEU A 83 -20.87 -4.60 0.74
N ALA A 84 -21.70 -5.64 0.73
CA ALA A 84 -22.99 -5.66 1.40
C ALA A 84 -22.85 -5.51 2.92
N ARG A 85 -21.95 -6.28 3.55
CA ARG A 85 -21.67 -6.15 5.00
C ARG A 85 -21.17 -4.76 5.36
N PHE A 86 -20.27 -4.18 4.55
CA PHE A 86 -19.77 -2.83 4.77
C PHE A 86 -20.90 -1.78 4.75
N ARG A 87 -21.79 -1.84 3.74
CA ARG A 87 -22.94 -0.92 3.62
C ARG A 87 -23.92 -1.07 4.77
N ALA A 88 -24.30 -2.30 5.12
CA ALA A 88 -25.22 -2.58 6.22
C ALA A 88 -24.65 -2.13 7.58
N ALA A 89 -23.35 -2.31 7.83
CA ALA A 89 -22.70 -1.81 9.04
C ALA A 89 -22.66 -0.27 9.07
N ARG A 90 -22.40 0.37 7.93
CA ARG A 90 -22.41 1.83 7.81
C ARG A 90 -23.80 2.43 8.08
N GLU A 91 -24.85 1.81 7.56
CA GLU A 91 -26.24 2.20 7.82
C GLU A 91 -26.60 2.07 9.30
N ARG A 92 -26.21 0.97 9.95
CA ARG A 92 -26.40 0.82 11.41
C ARG A 92 -25.67 1.89 12.20
N LEU A 93 -24.42 2.20 11.88
CA LEU A 93 -23.67 3.28 12.53
C LEU A 93 -24.27 4.66 12.29
N ALA A 94 -24.92 4.88 11.14
CA ALA A 94 -25.62 6.14 10.87
C ALA A 94 -26.84 6.31 11.81
N GLY A 95 -27.54 5.23 12.12
CA GLY A 95 -28.67 5.24 13.09
C GLY A 95 -28.24 5.15 14.55
N ALA A 96 -27.11 4.50 14.84
CA ALA A 96 -26.58 4.28 16.18
C ALA A 96 -25.04 4.38 16.20
N PRO A 97 -24.48 5.61 16.31
CA PRO A 97 -23.02 5.80 16.28
C PRO A 97 -22.26 5.08 17.40
N GLY A 98 -22.93 4.74 18.49
CA GLY A 98 -22.38 3.99 19.63
C GLY A 98 -22.44 2.47 19.50
N ASP A 99 -22.95 1.92 18.39
CA ASP A 99 -22.99 0.47 18.15
C ASP A 99 -21.57 -0.06 17.86
N GLY A 100 -20.89 -0.54 18.90
CA GLY A 100 -19.57 -1.14 18.80
C GLY A 100 -19.52 -2.38 17.92
N ALA A 101 -20.61 -3.16 17.84
CA ALA A 101 -20.67 -4.32 16.96
C ALA A 101 -20.79 -3.90 15.48
N ALA A 102 -21.52 -2.82 15.19
CA ALA A 102 -21.53 -2.21 13.86
C ALA A 102 -20.16 -1.65 13.48
N ARG A 103 -19.44 -1.04 14.43
CA ARG A 103 -18.08 -0.54 14.20
C ARG A 103 -17.12 -1.66 13.82
N SER A 104 -17.05 -2.71 14.62
CA SER A 104 -16.18 -3.86 14.32
C SER A 104 -16.54 -4.51 12.98
N ALA A 105 -17.83 -4.71 12.70
CA ALA A 105 -18.27 -5.28 11.42
C ALA A 105 -17.91 -4.39 10.22
N MET A 106 -17.96 -3.06 10.38
CA MET A 106 -17.54 -2.12 9.34
C MET A 106 -16.04 -2.22 9.10
N ASP A 107 -15.24 -2.29 10.16
CA ASP A 107 -13.77 -2.37 10.07
C ASP A 107 -13.31 -3.71 9.46
N ASP A 108 -13.94 -4.83 9.83
CA ASP A 108 -13.67 -6.16 9.25
C ASP A 108 -14.00 -6.21 7.75
N ALA A 109 -15.16 -5.67 7.37
CA ALA A 109 -15.56 -5.60 5.96
C ALA A 109 -14.65 -4.66 5.16
N ALA A 110 -14.26 -3.52 5.75
CA ALA A 110 -13.33 -2.58 5.15
C ALA A 110 -11.95 -3.20 4.92
N TYR A 111 -11.42 -3.93 5.90
CA TYR A 111 -10.16 -4.66 5.77
C TYR A 111 -10.24 -5.72 4.67
N THR A 112 -11.33 -6.49 4.64
CA THR A 112 -11.56 -7.50 3.59
C THR A 112 -11.58 -6.88 2.20
N LEU A 113 -12.27 -5.75 2.02
CA LEU A 113 -12.29 -5.03 0.74
C LEU A 113 -10.90 -4.53 0.35
N CYS A 114 -10.13 -4.00 1.29
CA CYS A 114 -8.75 -3.55 1.04
C CYS A 114 -7.86 -4.68 0.53
N VAL A 115 -7.95 -5.86 1.16
CA VAL A 115 -7.20 -7.06 0.75
C VAL A 115 -7.65 -7.57 -0.61
N LEU A 116 -8.96 -7.73 -0.82
CA LEU A 116 -9.50 -8.24 -2.09
C LEU A 116 -9.14 -7.32 -3.26
N MET A 117 -9.16 -6.00 -3.05
CA MET A 117 -8.93 -5.02 -4.10
C MET A 117 -7.47 -4.55 -4.22
N GLY A 118 -6.59 -5.01 -3.33
CA GLY A 118 -5.19 -4.59 -3.28
C GLY A 118 -5.01 -3.08 -3.04
N ARG A 119 -5.87 -2.49 -2.20
CA ARG A 119 -5.86 -1.04 -1.89
C ARG A 119 -5.52 -0.82 -0.41
N SER A 120 -4.81 0.27 -0.12
CA SER A 120 -4.42 0.66 1.24
C SER A 120 -5.48 1.50 1.94
N THR A 121 -6.40 2.10 1.18
CA THR A 121 -7.48 2.91 1.73
C THR A 121 -8.84 2.27 1.47
N VAL A 122 -9.74 2.37 2.46
CA VAL A 122 -11.10 1.83 2.38
C VAL A 122 -11.88 2.48 1.23
N HIS A 123 -11.68 3.78 1.01
CA HIS A 123 -12.35 4.50 -0.06
C HIS A 123 -11.96 3.97 -1.45
N GLU A 124 -10.66 3.81 -1.72
CA GLU A 124 -10.20 3.23 -2.99
C GLU A 124 -10.63 1.77 -3.14
N ALA A 125 -10.65 1.02 -2.04
CA ALA A 125 -11.09 -0.38 -2.03
C ALA A 125 -12.58 -0.49 -2.41
N VAL A 126 -13.45 0.33 -1.83
CA VAL A 126 -14.89 0.34 -2.16
C VAL A 126 -15.11 0.70 -3.64
N LEU A 127 -14.44 1.75 -4.13
CA LEU A 127 -14.55 2.14 -5.54
C LEU A 127 -14.03 1.05 -6.50
N ALA A 128 -12.94 0.37 -6.14
CA ALA A 128 -12.41 -0.74 -6.91
C ALA A 128 -13.35 -1.95 -6.91
N ALA A 129 -13.97 -2.25 -5.77
CA ALA A 129 -14.96 -3.32 -5.63
C ALA A 129 -16.20 -3.02 -6.49
N GLU A 130 -16.74 -1.80 -6.45
CA GLU A 130 -17.88 -1.41 -7.29
C GLU A 130 -17.58 -1.55 -8.78
N ARG A 131 -16.39 -1.12 -9.22
CA ARG A 131 -15.95 -1.32 -10.61
C ARG A 131 -15.77 -2.80 -10.97
N HIS A 132 -15.24 -3.60 -10.05
CA HIS A 132 -15.06 -5.03 -10.25
C HIS A 132 -16.42 -5.73 -10.44
N LEU A 133 -17.43 -5.37 -9.64
CA LEU A 133 -18.77 -5.95 -9.69
C LEU A 133 -19.60 -5.49 -10.90
N ALA A 134 -19.27 -4.32 -11.47
CA ALA A 134 -19.88 -3.79 -12.69
C ALA A 134 -19.30 -4.40 -13.98
N GLY A 135 -18.17 -5.12 -13.88
CA GLY A 135 -17.58 -5.85 -14.99
C GLY A 135 -18.36 -7.14 -15.32
N PRO A 136 -18.18 -7.70 -16.52
CA PRO A 136 -18.76 -9.00 -16.88
C PRO A 136 -18.15 -10.13 -16.04
N ASP A 137 -18.97 -11.15 -15.75
CA ASP A 137 -18.61 -12.40 -15.05
C ASP A 137 -17.58 -13.25 -15.81
#